data_AF-A0A962YI95-F1
#
_entry.id   AF-A0A962YI95-F1
#
_cell.length_a   1.000
_cell.length_b   1.000
_cell.length_c   1.000
_cell.angle_alpha   90.00
_cell.angle_beta   90.00
_cell.angle_gamma   90.00
#
_symmetry.space_group_name_H-M   'P 1'
#
loop_
_entity.id
_entity.type
_entity.pdbx_description
1 polymer ?
#
loop_
_entity_poly.entity_id
_entity_poly.type
_entity_poly.pdbx_seq_one_letter_code
_entity_poly.pdbx_strand_id
1 'polypeptide(L)'
;SWLGASDGVMRALAAKSVTTPIALGITESLGGLTAITAVVVVFTGVLSAIMSGLVFRLFRVHSAQAQGFALGLTAHGVGIGRAVQINETAAAFAGVAMGFNGLLTALWAPLLVPWIVGS
;
A
#
# COMPACT_ATOMS: atom_id res chain seq x y z
N SER A 1 -6.34 -18.38 18.58
CA SER A 1 -6.13 -17.66 17.30
C SER A 1 -5.19 -18.47 16.40
N TRP A 2 -5.38 -18.41 15.08
CA TRP A 2 -4.68 -19.26 14.08
C TRP A 2 -3.15 -19.07 14.04
N LEU A 3 -2.63 -17.98 14.62
CA LEU A 3 -1.20 -17.63 14.70
C LEU A 3 -0.68 -17.52 16.14
N GLY A 4 -1.48 -17.84 17.16
CA GLY A 4 -1.13 -17.58 18.57
C GLY A 4 -1.07 -16.08 18.94
N ALA A 5 -1.38 -15.18 18.00
CA ALA A 5 -1.41 -13.74 18.21
C ALA A 5 -2.69 -13.29 18.95
N SER A 6 -2.60 -12.19 19.70
CA SER A 6 -3.77 -11.60 20.39
C SER A 6 -4.78 -11.03 19.38
N ASP A 7 -6.05 -10.91 19.81
CA ASP A 7 -7.13 -10.44 18.93
C ASP A 7 -6.88 -9.04 18.36
N GLY A 8 -6.22 -8.15 19.12
CA GLY A 8 -5.82 -6.82 18.64
C GLY A 8 -4.79 -6.86 17.51
N VAL A 9 -3.88 -7.86 17.53
CA VAL A 9 -2.90 -8.11 16.46
C VAL A 9 -3.58 -8.72 15.24
N MET A 10 -4.48 -9.68 15.43
CA MET A 10 -5.28 -10.28 14.35
C MET A 10 -6.07 -9.21 13.57
N ARG A 11 -6.74 -8.29 14.28
CA ARG A 11 -7.50 -7.19 13.65
C ARG A 11 -6.60 -6.18 12.94
N ALA A 12 -5.40 -5.91 13.45
CA ALA A 12 -4.41 -5.08 12.75
C ALA A 12 -3.93 -5.73 11.44
N LEU A 13 -3.70 -7.05 11.46
CA LEU A 13 -3.25 -7.78 10.27
C LEU A 13 -4.34 -7.92 9.20
N ALA A 14 -5.62 -7.81 9.57
CA ALA A 14 -6.74 -7.89 8.62
C ALA A 14 -6.67 -6.81 7.53
N ALA A 15 -6.17 -5.62 7.87
CA ALA A 15 -6.08 -4.49 6.95
C ALA A 15 -4.72 -4.35 6.24
N LYS A 16 -3.80 -5.31 6.41
CA LYS A 16 -2.38 -5.21 5.97
C LYS A 16 -2.17 -4.96 4.47
N SER A 17 -3.14 -5.36 3.64
CA SER A 17 -3.03 -5.32 2.17
C SER A 17 -3.69 -4.09 1.56
N VAL A 18 -4.20 -3.18 2.39
CA VAL A 18 -4.88 -1.95 1.96
C VAL A 18 -3.90 -0.77 2.05
N THR A 19 -4.09 0.27 1.22
CA THR A 19 -3.27 1.49 1.27
C THR A 19 -3.23 2.08 2.68
N THR A 20 -2.06 2.54 3.14
CA THR A 20 -1.80 2.99 4.52
C THR A 20 -2.94 3.75 5.21
N PRO A 21 -3.51 4.85 4.64
CA PRO A 21 -4.53 5.60 5.36
C PRO A 21 -5.81 4.81 5.60
N ILE A 22 -6.19 3.97 4.64
CA ILE A 22 -7.39 3.12 4.72
C ILE A 22 -7.15 1.98 5.70
N ALA A 23 -5.95 1.39 5.64
CA ALA A 23 -5.58 0.30 6.53
C ALA A 23 -5.65 0.75 7.99
N LEU A 24 -5.18 1.97 8.29
CA LEU A 24 -5.27 2.57 9.60
C LEU A 24 -6.72 2.84 10.01
N GLY A 25 -7.54 3.44 9.13
CA GLY A 25 -8.95 3.70 9.42
C GLY A 25 -9.79 2.45 9.65
N ILE A 26 -9.57 1.38 8.87
CA ILE A 26 -10.21 0.07 9.08
C ILE A 26 -9.75 -0.52 10.42
N THR A 27 -8.44 -0.50 10.69
CA THR A 27 -7.89 -1.04 11.94
C THR A 27 -8.47 -0.33 13.15
N GLU A 28 -8.56 1.00 13.12
CA GLU A 28 -9.16 1.81 14.19
C GLU A 28 -10.64 1.46 14.39
N SER A 29 -11.39 1.34 13.29
CA SER A 29 -12.81 0.98 13.33
C SER A 29 -13.06 -0.44 13.89
N LEU A 30 -12.12 -1.36 13.68
CA LEU A 30 -12.15 -2.71 14.23
C LEU A 30 -11.61 -2.78 15.67
N GLY A 31 -11.15 -1.68 16.25
CA GLY A 31 -10.48 -1.67 17.57
C GLY A 31 -9.15 -2.43 17.58
N GLY A 32 -8.49 -2.53 16.42
CA GLY A 32 -7.17 -3.14 16.26
C GLY A 32 -6.03 -2.17 16.56
N LEU A 33 -4.82 -2.71 16.63
CA LEU A 33 -3.61 -1.93 16.93
C LEU A 33 -3.08 -1.21 15.68
N THR A 34 -3.47 0.05 15.49
CA THR A 34 -3.05 0.90 14.34
C THR A 34 -1.53 0.99 14.19
N ALA A 35 -0.78 0.99 15.30
CA ALA A 35 0.67 0.97 15.29
C ALA A 35 1.25 -0.26 14.57
N ILE A 36 0.64 -1.44 14.77
CA ILE A 36 1.09 -2.68 14.11
C ILE A 36 0.76 -2.61 12.62
N THR A 37 -0.44 -2.14 12.27
CA THR A 37 -0.84 -1.94 10.86
C THR A 37 0.13 -0.99 10.15
N ALA A 38 0.49 0.13 10.77
CA ALA A 38 1.46 1.08 10.21
C ALA A 38 2.80 0.41 9.91
N VAL A 39 3.34 -0.36 10.87
CA VAL A 39 4.61 -1.07 10.72
C VAL A 39 4.53 -2.07 9.57
N VAL A 40 3.47 -2.87 9.50
CA VAL A 40 3.32 -3.90 8.46
C VAL A 40 3.19 -3.27 7.07
N VAL A 41 2.41 -2.20 6.92
CA VAL A 41 2.22 -1.52 5.63
C VAL A 41 3.49 -0.79 5.18
N VAL A 42 4.22 -0.14 6.10
CA VAL A 42 5.50 0.48 5.78
C VAL A 42 6.51 -0.60 5.38
N PHE A 43 6.57 -1.71 6.12
CA PHE A 43 7.46 -2.82 5.82
C PHE A 43 7.22 -3.41 4.42
N THR A 44 5.96 -3.67 4.06
CA THR A 44 5.62 -4.15 2.71
C THR A 44 5.97 -3.13 1.64
N GLY A 45 5.74 -1.84 1.89
CA GLY A 45 6.11 -0.76 0.98
C GLY A 45 7.62 -0.66 0.73
N VAL A 46 8.42 -0.74 1.79
CA VAL A 46 9.89 -0.77 1.69
C VAL A 46 10.37 -2.02 0.94
N LEU A 47 9.82 -3.18 1.27
CA LEU A 47 10.17 -4.43 0.59
C LEU A 47 9.86 -4.36 -0.91
N SER A 48 8.69 -3.85 -1.28
CA SER A 48 8.32 -3.62 -2.68
C SER A 48 9.31 -2.68 -3.39
N ALA A 49 9.67 -1.55 -2.76
CA ALA A 49 10.62 -0.61 -3.34
C ALA A 49 12.02 -1.23 -3.56
N ILE A 50 12.49 -2.08 -2.63
CA ILE A 50 13.77 -2.81 -2.76
C ILE A 50 13.68 -3.85 -3.89
N MET A 51 12.61 -4.64 -3.93
CA MET A 51 12.45 -5.72 -4.91
C MET A 51 12.08 -5.23 -6.31
N SER A 52 11.60 -4.00 -6.45
CA SER A 52 11.14 -3.41 -7.71
C SER A 52 12.12 -3.59 -8.87
N GLY A 53 13.42 -3.37 -8.64
CA GLY A 53 14.45 -3.53 -9.68
C GLY A 53 14.59 -4.97 -10.17
N LEU A 54 14.47 -5.96 -9.27
CA LEU A 54 14.46 -7.37 -9.64
C LEU A 54 13.21 -7.71 -10.45
N VAL A 55 12.04 -7.28 -9.98
CA VAL A 55 10.75 -7.50 -10.65
C VAL A 55 10.76 -6.89 -12.04
N PHE A 56 11.18 -5.64 -12.20
CA PHE A 56 11.24 -4.99 -13.51
C PHE A 56 12.19 -5.70 -14.48
N ARG A 57 13.33 -6.21 -14.00
CA ARG A 57 14.24 -7.00 -14.85
C ARG A 57 13.64 -8.36 -15.23
N LEU A 58 13.02 -9.05 -14.29
CA LEU A 58 12.43 -10.36 -14.51
C LEU A 58 11.28 -10.30 -15.54
N PHE A 59 10.42 -9.28 -15.42
CA PHE A 59 9.29 -9.06 -16.32
C PHE A 59 9.60 -8.15 -17.50
N ARG A 60 10.87 -7.75 -17.69
CA ARG A 60 11.33 -6.88 -18.79
C ARG A 60 10.55 -5.57 -18.92
N VAL A 61 10.20 -4.96 -17.78
CA VAL A 61 9.56 -3.65 -17.73
C VAL A 61 10.64 -2.59 -17.90
N HIS A 62 10.71 -1.98 -19.08
CA HIS A 62 11.71 -0.96 -19.40
C HIS A 62 11.16 0.47 -19.40
N SER A 63 9.84 0.64 -19.55
CA SER A 63 9.20 1.97 -19.55
C SER A 63 9.29 2.61 -18.17
N ALA A 64 9.87 3.82 -18.13
CA ALA A 64 9.93 4.63 -16.92
C ALA A 64 8.53 4.98 -16.39
N GLN A 65 7.56 5.22 -17.29
CA GLN A 65 6.16 5.45 -16.89
C GLN A 65 5.59 4.23 -16.15
N ALA A 66 5.77 3.04 -16.72
CA ALA A 66 5.25 1.80 -16.14
C ALA A 66 5.93 1.46 -14.81
N GLN A 67 7.26 1.63 -14.72
CA GLN A 67 8.01 1.43 -13.48
C GLN A 67 7.57 2.41 -12.39
N GLY A 68 7.44 3.68 -12.74
CA GLY A 68 6.97 4.73 -11.84
C GLY A 68 5.57 4.45 -11.32
N PHE A 69 4.63 4.17 -12.23
CA PHE A 69 3.24 3.88 -11.89
C PHE A 69 3.13 2.66 -10.96
N ALA A 70 3.86 1.57 -11.25
CA ALA A 70 3.89 0.38 -10.41
C ALA A 70 4.46 0.65 -9.01
N LEU A 71 5.55 1.43 -8.92
CA LEU A 71 6.13 1.85 -7.64
C LEU A 71 5.16 2.68 -6.81
N GLY A 72 4.49 3.66 -7.43
CA GLY A 72 3.52 4.53 -6.76
C GLY A 72 2.30 3.76 -6.23
N LEU A 73 1.83 2.74 -6.98
CA LEU A 73 0.72 1.90 -6.54
C LEU A 73 1.10 0.96 -5.39
N THR A 74 2.26 0.32 -5.45
CA THR A 74 2.59 -0.83 -4.58
C THR A 74 3.44 -0.49 -3.37
N ALA A 75 4.20 0.61 -3.41
CA ALA A 75 5.12 1.00 -2.34
C ALA A 75 4.76 2.35 -1.70
N HIS A 76 3.62 2.93 -2.06
CA HIS A 76 3.13 4.20 -1.53
C HIS A 76 4.20 5.31 -1.66
N GLY A 77 4.30 6.22 -0.69
CA GLY A 77 5.29 7.30 -0.71
C GLY A 77 6.75 6.80 -0.78
N VAL A 78 7.05 5.62 -0.22
CA VAL A 78 8.38 5.00 -0.31
C VAL A 78 8.72 4.65 -1.77
N GLY A 79 7.73 4.16 -2.52
CA GLY A 79 7.82 3.90 -3.95
C GLY A 79 8.13 5.13 -4.78
N ILE A 80 7.55 6.29 -4.43
CA ILE A 80 7.85 7.57 -5.09
C ILE A 80 9.32 7.94 -4.87
N GLY A 81 9.83 7.80 -3.64
CA GLY A 81 11.25 8.03 -3.35
C GLY A 81 12.18 7.11 -4.17
N ARG A 82 11.78 5.86 -4.42
CA ARG A 82 12.50 4.95 -5.32
C ARG A 82 12.37 5.37 -6.79
N ALA A 83 11.21 5.85 -7.22
CA ALA A 83 10.97 6.28 -8.60
C ALA A 83 11.81 7.51 -8.98
N VAL A 84 12.04 8.43 -8.03
CA VAL A 84 12.98 9.56 -8.20
C VAL A 84 14.39 9.08 -8.54
N GLN A 85 14.83 7.94 -8.01
CA GLN A 85 16.13 7.36 -8.32
C GLN A 85 16.20 6.71 -9.72
N ILE A 86 15.06 6.49 -10.38
CA ILE A 86 15.00 5.97 -11.75
C ILE A 86 15.14 7.13 -12.73
N ASN A 87 14.18 8.05 -12.74
CA ASN A 87 14.21 9.34 -13.43
C ASN A 87 12.95 10.16 -13.10
N GLU A 88 12.92 11.40 -13.59
CA GLU A 88 11.80 12.33 -13.41
C GLU A 88 10.46 11.80 -13.95
N THR A 89 10.47 11.10 -15.10
CA THR A 89 9.25 10.51 -15.67
C THR A 89 8.66 9.44 -14.75
N ALA A 90 9.50 8.57 -14.17
CA ALA A 90 9.06 7.56 -13.22
C ALA A 90 8.50 8.22 -11.96
N ALA A 91 9.14 9.28 -11.44
CA ALA A 91 8.64 10.02 -10.29
C ALA A 91 7.26 10.64 -10.54
N ALA A 92 7.06 11.27 -11.70
CA ALA A 92 5.78 11.86 -12.09
C ALA A 92 4.67 10.80 -12.16
N PHE A 93 4.92 9.66 -12.81
CA PHE A 93 3.95 8.57 -12.91
C PHE A 93 3.69 7.88 -11.58
N ALA A 94 4.67 7.82 -10.68
CA ALA A 94 4.46 7.34 -9.30
C ALA A 94 3.51 8.26 -8.52
N GLY A 95 3.63 9.58 -8.69
CA GLY A 95 2.68 10.55 -8.12
C GLY A 95 1.26 10.38 -8.68
N VAL A 96 1.13 10.20 -10.01
CA VAL A 96 -0.16 9.93 -10.65
C VAL A 96 -0.80 8.65 -10.12
N ALA A 97 -0.02 7.56 -10.02
CA ALA A 97 -0.47 6.30 -9.44
C ALA A 97 -1.00 6.47 -8.01
N MET A 98 -0.28 7.21 -7.16
CA MET A 98 -0.71 7.44 -5.77
C MET A 98 -1.97 8.30 -5.69
N GLY A 99 -2.07 9.36 -6.50
CA GLY A 99 -3.28 10.18 -6.58
C GLY A 99 -4.49 9.39 -7.08
N PHE A 100 -4.31 8.58 -8.13
CA PHE A 100 -5.34 7.71 -8.68
C PHE A 100 -5.82 6.66 -7.65
N ASN A 101 -4.88 6.02 -6.96
CA ASN A 101 -5.21 5.07 -5.89
C ASN A 101 -5.98 5.74 -4.75
N GLY A 102 -5.61 6.97 -4.36
CA GLY A 102 -6.33 7.78 -3.38
C GLY A 102 -7.74 8.14 -3.83
N LEU A 103 -7.92 8.50 -5.09
CA LEU A 103 -9.24 8.78 -5.68
C LEU A 103 -10.14 7.55 -5.67
N LEU A 104 -9.65 6.41 -6.20
CA LEU A 104 -10.42 5.17 -6.19
C LEU A 104 -10.78 4.77 -4.75
N THR A 105 -9.81 4.80 -3.86
CA THR A 105 -10.05 4.57 -2.44
C THR A 105 -11.19 5.43 -1.90
N ALA A 106 -11.17 6.74 -2.13
CA ALA A 106 -12.17 7.66 -1.59
C ALA A 106 -13.58 7.38 -2.13
N LEU A 107 -13.68 6.94 -3.39
CA LEU A 107 -14.95 6.56 -4.02
C LEU A 107 -15.48 5.23 -3.48
N TRP A 108 -14.60 4.24 -3.31
CA TRP A 108 -14.99 2.87 -2.96
C TRP A 108 -15.11 2.64 -1.44
N ALA A 109 -14.33 3.35 -0.62
CA ALA A 109 -14.38 3.23 0.84
C ALA A 109 -15.79 3.38 1.44
N PRO A 110 -16.59 4.42 1.15
CA PRO A 110 -17.94 4.54 1.73
C PRO A 110 -18.88 3.40 1.31
N LEU A 111 -18.66 2.77 0.16
CA LEU A 111 -19.46 1.64 -0.31
C LEU A 111 -19.04 0.32 0.36
N LEU A 112 -17.74 0.11 0.58
CA LEU A 112 -17.19 -1.16 1.05
C LEU A 112 -17.03 -1.24 2.58
N VAL A 113 -16.68 -0.14 3.23
CA VAL A 113 -16.46 -0.09 4.68
C VAL A 113 -17.66 -0.59 5.49
N PRO A 114 -18.93 -0.25 5.15
CA PRO A 114 -20.10 -0.78 5.86
C PRO A 114 -20.21 -2.32 5.81
N TRP A 115 -19.79 -2.97 4.73
CA TRP A 115 -19.80 -4.43 4.62
C TRP A 115 -18.67 -5.10 5.39
N ILE A 116 -17.57 -4.38 5.60
CA ILE A 116 -16.38 -4.88 6.30
C ILE A 116 -16.50 -4.69 7.82
N VAL A 117 -17.14 -3.61 8.26
CA VAL A 117 -17.28 -3.24 9.68
C VAL A 117 -18.67 -3.58 10.24
N GLY A 118 -19.69 -3.66 9.39
CA GLY A 118 -21.07 -3.98 9.77
C GLY A 118 -21.39 -5.48 9.89
N SER A 119 -20.39 -6.36 9.81
CA SER A 119 -20.50 -7.82 10.01
C SER A 119 -19.86 -8.26 11.32
#